data_AF-A0A975RNM3-F1
#
_entry.id   AF-A0A975RNM3-F1
#
_cell.length_a   1.000
_cell.length_b   1.000
_cell.length_c   1.000
_cell.angle_alpha   90.00
_cell.angle_beta   90.00
_cell.angle_gamma   90.00
#
_symmetry.space_group_name_H-M   'P 1'
#
loop_
_entity.id
_entity.type
_entity.pdbx_description
1 polymer ?
#
loop_
_entity_poly.entity_id
_entity_poly.type
_entity_poly.pdbx_seq_one_letter_code
_entity_poly.pdbx_strand_id
1 'polypeptide(L)'
;MAKPLRLVLAAMISITFSGSVVRAEKVSEVLARTPKKTADFVAYCTDHFGDCRTIIISVDIEHLAESKPHVCTIRSKNNDVATKSIVGWLAQHKEIHGKPTRAGIGAAIKALWPC
;
A
#
# COMPACT_ATOMS: atom_id res chain seq x y z
N MET A 1 -19.22 41.83 -48.19
CA MET A 1 -19.22 42.37 -46.82
C MET A 1 -19.32 41.21 -45.83
N ALA A 2 -18.24 40.90 -45.12
CA ALA A 2 -18.13 39.74 -44.23
C ALA A 2 -18.55 40.11 -42.80
N LYS A 3 -19.34 39.27 -42.13
CA LYS A 3 -19.60 39.35 -40.69
C LYS A 3 -18.66 38.38 -39.96
N PRO A 4 -17.97 38.81 -38.89
CA PRO A 4 -17.02 37.95 -38.19
C PRO A 4 -17.73 36.96 -37.26
N LEU A 5 -17.29 35.72 -37.38
CA LEU A 5 -17.54 34.57 -36.50
C LEU A 5 -16.99 34.88 -35.09
N ARG A 6 -17.85 35.01 -34.09
CA ARG A 6 -17.42 35.10 -32.68
C ARG A 6 -17.25 33.69 -32.13
N LEU A 7 -16.04 33.14 -32.26
CA LEU A 7 -15.61 31.97 -31.51
C LEU A 7 -15.43 32.39 -30.05
N VAL A 8 -16.33 31.95 -29.17
CA VAL A 8 -16.13 32.06 -27.72
C VAL A 8 -15.20 30.92 -27.32
N LEU A 9 -13.92 31.21 -27.09
CA LEU A 9 -12.99 30.27 -26.45
C LEU A 9 -13.43 30.08 -25.00
N ALA A 10 -14.07 28.93 -24.73
CA ALA A 10 -14.23 28.43 -23.38
C ALA A 10 -12.86 28.00 -22.85
N ALA A 11 -12.22 28.86 -22.05
CA ALA A 11 -11.07 28.48 -21.26
C ALA A 11 -11.53 27.49 -20.18
N MET A 12 -11.38 26.18 -20.46
CA MET A 12 -11.48 25.17 -19.41
C MET A 12 -10.32 25.39 -18.45
N ILE A 13 -10.61 26.00 -17.31
CA ILE A 13 -9.72 26.05 -16.16
C ILE A 13 -9.62 24.62 -15.64
N SER A 14 -8.58 23.89 -16.08
CA SER A 14 -8.21 22.61 -15.50
C SER A 14 -7.77 22.85 -14.07
N ILE A 15 -8.65 22.56 -13.12
CA ILE A 15 -8.32 22.52 -11.69
C ILE A 15 -7.35 21.36 -11.51
N THR A 16 -6.04 21.64 -11.43
CA THR A 16 -5.03 20.65 -11.12
C THR A 16 -5.12 20.27 -9.64
N PHE A 17 -6.03 19.35 -9.30
CA PHE A 17 -6.01 18.60 -8.04
C PHE A 17 -4.91 17.51 -8.12
N SER A 18 -3.65 17.94 -8.30
CA SER A 18 -2.54 17.02 -8.61
C SER A 18 -2.00 16.25 -7.41
N GLY A 19 -2.41 16.54 -6.18
CA GLY A 19 -1.87 15.85 -5.00
C GLY A 19 -2.47 14.46 -4.76
N SER A 20 -3.80 14.39 -4.69
CA SER A 20 -4.50 13.18 -4.24
C SER A 20 -4.56 12.09 -5.32
N VAL A 21 -4.70 12.49 -6.59
CA VAL A 21 -4.80 11.55 -7.71
C VAL A 21 -3.46 10.85 -7.96
N VAL A 22 -2.35 11.59 -7.96
CA VAL A 22 -0.99 11.04 -8.15
C VAL A 22 -0.64 10.02 -7.05
N ARG A 23 -1.08 10.26 -5.81
CA ARG A 23 -0.85 9.32 -4.71
C ARG A 23 -1.68 8.03 -4.85
N ALA A 24 -2.94 8.15 -5.29
CA ALA A 24 -3.81 7.00 -5.50
C ALA A 24 -3.34 6.12 -6.67
N GLU A 25 -2.91 6.75 -7.77
CA GLU A 25 -2.33 6.08 -8.94
C GLU A 25 -1.10 5.27 -8.56
N LYS A 26 -0.17 5.88 -7.81
CA LYS A 26 1.03 5.21 -7.32
C LYS A 26 0.71 3.99 -6.44
N VAL A 27 -0.32 4.05 -5.59
CA VAL A 27 -0.74 2.89 -4.77
C VAL A 27 -1.36 1.79 -5.63
N SER A 28 -2.17 2.15 -6.63
CA SER A 28 -2.77 1.20 -7.57
C SER A 28 -1.70 0.43 -8.36
N GLU A 29 -0.68 1.14 -8.87
CA GLU A 29 0.43 0.52 -9.59
C GLU A 29 1.25 -0.42 -8.69
N VAL A 30 1.49 -0.02 -7.43
CA VAL A 30 2.17 -0.87 -6.45
C VAL A 30 1.37 -2.15 -6.21
N LEU A 31 0.06 -2.04 -6.02
CA LEU A 31 -0.82 -3.20 -5.81
C LEU A 31 -0.83 -4.13 -7.01
N ALA A 32 -0.82 -3.60 -8.23
CA ALA A 32 -0.85 -4.39 -9.45
C ALA A 32 0.40 -5.28 -9.64
N ARG A 33 1.58 -4.77 -9.25
CA ARG A 33 2.86 -5.50 -9.36
C ARG A 33 3.24 -6.30 -8.11
N THR A 34 2.58 -6.08 -6.98
CA THR A 34 2.87 -6.82 -5.75
C THR A 34 2.45 -8.29 -5.89
N PRO A 35 3.32 -9.26 -5.56
CA PRO A 35 2.95 -10.67 -5.58
C PRO A 35 1.78 -10.99 -4.64
N LYS A 36 0.90 -11.88 -5.10
CA LYS A 36 -0.33 -12.26 -4.37
C LYS A 36 -0.11 -13.37 -3.34
N LYS A 37 1.03 -14.07 -3.38
CA LYS A 37 1.41 -15.14 -2.44
C LYS A 37 2.51 -14.65 -1.51
N THR A 38 2.44 -15.07 -0.25
CA THR A 38 3.40 -14.65 0.79
C THR A 38 4.84 -14.99 0.46
N ALA A 39 5.14 -16.20 -0.04
CA ALA A 39 6.52 -16.58 -0.38
C ALA A 39 7.11 -15.66 -1.47
N ASP A 40 6.36 -15.44 -2.54
CA ASP A 40 6.77 -14.57 -3.64
C ASP A 40 6.92 -13.11 -3.17
N PHE A 41 6.05 -12.66 -2.27
CA PHE A 41 6.15 -11.35 -1.65
C PHE A 41 7.42 -11.18 -0.83
N VAL A 42 7.80 -12.18 -0.03
CA VAL A 42 9.05 -12.15 0.76
C VAL A 42 10.25 -12.00 -0.16
N ALA A 43 10.32 -12.77 -1.25
CA ALA A 43 11.40 -12.68 -2.23
C ALA A 43 11.41 -11.30 -2.93
N TYR A 44 10.25 -10.80 -3.33
CA TYR A 44 10.07 -9.49 -3.96
C TYR A 44 10.57 -8.33 -3.09
N CYS A 45 10.44 -8.43 -1.77
CA CYS A 45 10.88 -7.36 -0.86
C CYS A 45 12.40 -7.13 -0.82
N THR A 46 13.20 -8.06 -1.33
CA THR A 46 14.66 -7.88 -1.46
C THR A 46 14.99 -6.70 -2.38
N ASP A 47 14.33 -6.63 -3.54
CA ASP A 47 14.60 -5.62 -4.57
C ASP A 47 13.57 -4.49 -4.59
N HIS A 48 12.41 -4.68 -3.94
CA HIS A 48 11.27 -3.76 -3.98
C HIS A 48 10.79 -3.31 -2.60
N PHE A 49 11.72 -3.00 -1.70
CA PHE A 49 11.42 -2.64 -0.30
C PHE A 49 10.39 -1.49 -0.16
N GLY A 50 10.44 -0.48 -1.03
CA GLY A 50 9.49 0.64 -1.01
C GLY A 50 8.04 0.24 -1.31
N ASP A 51 7.85 -0.73 -2.19
CA ASP A 51 6.54 -1.30 -2.51
C ASP A 51 6.04 -2.14 -1.35
N CYS A 52 6.90 -2.99 -0.77
CA CYS A 52 6.55 -3.79 0.41
C CYS A 52 6.11 -2.91 1.59
N ARG A 53 6.82 -1.82 1.84
CA ARG A 53 6.43 -0.83 2.85
C ARG A 53 5.03 -0.26 2.59
N THR A 54 4.72 0.07 1.33
CA THR A 54 3.42 0.62 0.95
C THR A 54 2.29 -0.37 1.22
N ILE A 55 2.49 -1.64 0.87
CA ILE A 55 1.51 -2.71 1.10
C ILE A 55 1.32 -3.00 2.58
N ILE A 56 2.41 -3.06 3.35
CA ILE A 56 2.35 -3.29 4.79
C ILE A 56 1.58 -2.17 5.51
N ILE A 57 1.84 -0.91 5.17
CA ILE A 57 1.09 0.23 5.71
C ILE A 57 -0.40 0.12 5.33
N SER A 58 -0.71 -0.28 4.10
CA SER A 58 -2.11 -0.50 3.68
C SER A 58 -2.80 -1.57 4.53
N VAL A 59 -2.14 -2.68 4.83
CA VAL A 59 -2.71 -3.76 5.66
C VAL A 59 -2.83 -3.34 7.13
N ASP A 60 -1.88 -2.57 7.66
CA ASP A 60 -1.95 -2.00 9.01
C ASP A 60 -3.16 -1.08 9.16
N ILE A 61 -3.35 -0.14 8.21
CA ILE A 61 -4.53 0.75 8.21
C ILE A 61 -5.84 -0.03 8.15
N GLU A 62 -5.92 -1.11 7.36
CA GLU A 62 -7.11 -1.98 7.33
C GLU A 62 -7.37 -2.62 8.71
N HIS A 63 -6.33 -3.09 9.41
CA HIS A 63 -6.50 -3.66 10.75
C HIS A 63 -7.00 -2.63 11.77
N LEU A 64 -6.60 -1.37 11.63
CA LEU A 64 -7.10 -0.27 12.46
C LEU A 64 -8.55 0.07 12.14
N ALA A 65 -8.92 0.13 10.87
CA ALA A 65 -10.29 0.40 10.44
C ALA A 65 -11.26 -0.70 10.92
N GLU A 66 -10.81 -1.96 10.94
CA GLU A 66 -11.59 -3.10 11.43
C GLU A 66 -11.74 -3.12 12.97
N SER A 67 -11.19 -2.14 13.70
CA SER A 67 -11.33 -1.98 15.16
C SER A 67 -10.99 -3.26 15.95
N LYS A 68 -9.99 -4.04 15.51
CA LYS A 68 -9.58 -5.25 16.22
C LYS A 68 -8.88 -4.84 17.53
N PRO A 69 -9.49 -5.03 18.71
CA PRO A 69 -8.99 -4.49 19.98
C PRO A 69 -7.67 -5.13 20.45
N HIS A 70 -7.20 -6.16 19.74
CA HIS A 70 -6.04 -6.99 20.07
C HIS A 70 -4.79 -6.71 19.22
N VAL A 71 -4.80 -5.64 18.41
CA VAL A 71 -3.65 -5.30 17.54
C VAL A 71 -3.24 -3.86 17.77
N CYS A 72 -1.98 -3.68 18.17
CA CYS A 72 -1.44 -2.37 18.47
C CYS A 72 -0.95 -1.72 17.17
N THR A 73 -1.26 -0.42 16.98
CA THR A 73 -0.84 0.32 15.78
C THR A 73 0.67 0.26 15.60
N ILE A 74 1.12 -0.04 14.38
CA ILE A 74 2.51 0.19 13.97
C ILE A 74 2.70 1.70 13.82
N ARG A 75 2.92 2.43 14.93
CA ARG A 75 3.04 3.89 14.94
C ARG A 75 4.00 4.35 13.82
N SER A 76 3.46 5.17 12.91
CA SER A 76 3.99 5.49 11.57
C SER A 76 5.42 6.06 11.46
N LYS A 77 6.11 6.33 12.58
CA LYS A 77 7.46 6.90 12.57
C LYS A 77 8.58 5.90 12.22
N ASN A 78 8.32 4.59 12.31
CA ASN A 78 9.32 3.54 12.09
C ASN A 78 8.92 2.50 11.02
N ASN A 79 8.30 2.95 9.92
CA ASN A 79 7.78 2.06 8.87
C ASN A 79 8.85 1.13 8.28
N ASP A 80 10.11 1.54 8.21
CA ASP A 80 11.20 0.71 7.67
C ASP A 80 11.56 -0.44 8.63
N VAL A 81 11.61 -0.15 9.94
CA VAL A 81 11.83 -1.18 10.96
C VAL A 81 10.67 -2.17 10.97
N ALA A 82 9.43 -1.66 10.95
CA ALA A 82 8.25 -2.51 10.90
C ALA A 82 8.21 -3.38 9.64
N THR A 83 8.55 -2.80 8.48
CA THR A 83 8.63 -3.53 7.20
C THR A 83 9.66 -4.66 7.30
N LYS A 84 10.86 -4.39 7.81
CA LYS A 84 11.90 -5.41 8.00
C LYS A 84 11.46 -6.52 8.96
N SER A 85 10.85 -6.16 10.09
CA SER A 85 10.36 -7.13 11.07
C SER A 85 9.27 -8.03 10.48
N ILE A 86 8.31 -7.46 9.74
CA ILE A 86 7.24 -8.22 9.09
C ILE A 86 7.82 -9.15 8.03
N VAL A 87 8.63 -8.63 7.10
CA VAL A 87 9.24 -9.46 6.05
C VAL A 87 10.10 -10.58 6.65
N GLY A 88 10.88 -10.27 7.69
CA GLY A 88 11.67 -11.26 8.42
C GLY A 88 10.81 -12.34 9.08
N TRP A 89 9.70 -11.96 9.72
CA TRP A 89 8.77 -12.92 10.30
C TRP A 89 8.13 -13.80 9.22
N LEU A 90 7.65 -13.22 8.11
CA LEU A 90 7.08 -13.98 6.98
C LEU A 90 8.08 -14.99 6.39
N ALA A 91 9.37 -14.63 6.31
CA ALA A 91 10.41 -15.51 5.79
C ALA A 91 10.61 -16.77 6.65
N GLN A 92 10.40 -16.66 7.97
CA GLN A 92 10.61 -17.75 8.92
C GLN A 92 9.39 -18.67 9.08
N HIS A 93 8.18 -18.20 8.72
CA HIS A 93 6.92 -18.91 8.95
C HIS A 93 6.45 -19.59 7.65
N LYS A 94 7.03 -20.76 7.34
CA LYS A 94 6.76 -21.49 6.08
C LYS A 94 5.30 -21.93 5.95
N GLU A 95 4.59 -22.14 7.06
CA GLU A 95 3.19 -22.53 7.10
C GLU A 95 2.23 -21.47 6.52
N ILE A 96 2.68 -20.22 6.37
CA ILE A 96 1.90 -19.14 5.75
C ILE A 96 2.33 -18.79 4.32
N HIS A 97 3.37 -19.44 3.79
CA HIS A 97 3.94 -19.14 2.47
C HIS A 97 2.92 -19.29 1.32
N GLY A 98 2.02 -20.27 1.43
CA GLY A 98 0.95 -20.51 0.46
C GLY A 98 -0.26 -19.57 0.58
N LYS A 99 -0.33 -18.75 1.64
CA LYS A 99 -1.47 -17.85 1.90
C LYS A 99 -1.42 -16.60 1.02
N PRO A 100 -2.54 -15.89 0.85
CA PRO A 100 -2.55 -14.57 0.22
C PRO A 100 -1.65 -13.60 0.99
N THR A 101 -0.90 -12.76 0.27
CA THR A 101 0.06 -11.79 0.84
C THR A 101 -0.55 -10.96 1.97
N ARG A 102 -1.73 -10.37 1.75
CA ARG A 102 -2.42 -9.57 2.78
C ARG A 102 -2.71 -10.36 4.05
N ALA A 103 -3.10 -11.64 3.91
CA ALA A 103 -3.36 -12.52 5.03
C ALA A 103 -2.07 -12.90 5.78
N GLY A 104 -0.98 -13.14 5.06
CA GLY A 104 0.35 -13.34 5.64
C GLY A 104 0.80 -12.12 6.45
N ILE A 105 0.74 -10.92 5.85
CA ILE A 105 1.07 -9.66 6.52
C ILE A 105 0.20 -9.47 7.77
N GLY A 106 -1.11 -9.66 7.68
CA GLY A 106 -2.00 -9.56 8.83
C GLY A 106 -1.66 -10.53 9.97
N ALA A 107 -1.23 -11.75 9.65
CA ALA A 107 -0.74 -12.70 10.64
C ALA A 107 0.55 -12.21 11.32
N ALA A 108 1.49 -11.68 10.54
CA ALA A 108 2.74 -11.10 11.05
C ALA A 108 2.48 -9.91 11.98
N ILE A 109 1.59 -8.99 11.58
CA ILE A 109 1.24 -7.82 12.39
C ILE A 109 0.67 -8.27 13.75
N LYS A 110 -0.27 -9.21 13.76
CA LYS A 110 -0.86 -9.76 14.99
C LYS A 110 0.18 -10.44 15.90
N ALA A 111 1.15 -11.14 15.32
CA ALA A 111 2.18 -11.83 16.07
C ALA A 111 3.21 -10.87 16.67
N LEU A 112 3.56 -9.81 15.94
CA LEU A 112 4.63 -8.88 16.30
C LEU A 112 4.16 -7.69 17.15
N TRP A 113 2.88 -7.29 17.03
CA TRP A 113 2.28 -6.19 17.78
C TRP A 113 0.96 -6.60 18.45
N PRO A 114 0.98 -7.57 19.38
CA PRO A 114 -0.21 -7.87 20.18
C PRO A 114 -0.57 -6.66 21.07
N CYS A 115 -1.88 -6.36 21.13
CA CYS A 115 -2.50 -5.78 22.32
C CYS A 115 -3.27 -6.91 23.04
#